data_AF-A0A8H7M0H3-F1
#
_entry.id   AF-A0A8H7M0H3-F1
#
_cell.length_a   1.000
_cell.length_b   1.000
_cell.length_c   1.000
_cell.angle_alpha   90.00
_cell.angle_beta   90.00
_cell.angle_gamma   90.00
#
_symmetry.space_group_name_H-M   'P 1'
#
loop_
_entity.id
_entity.type
_entity.pdbx_description
1 polymer ?
#
loop_
_entity_poly.entity_id
_entity_poly.type
_entity_poly.pdbx_seq_one_letter_code
_entity_poly.pdbx_strand_id
1 'polypeptide(L)'
;MNVDYSTNKYLDQAIVNDRNFPGYTAGQLAQSVQRSEFPDRYDQAESTARALIAQAQASVGGGNTGGGGQCSGVPAYGSATVYTGGQRCTYGGHLWTAKWWTQYETPSTGGSGVWQDNGAC
;
A
#
# COMPACT_ATOMS: atom_id res chain seq x y z
N MET A 1 10.94 -6.56 35.85
CA MET A 1 10.49 -7.53 34.83
C MET A 1 11.66 -7.79 33.92
N ASN A 2 12.26 -8.99 33.96
CA ASN A 2 13.39 -9.33 33.08
C ASN A 2 12.82 -9.82 31.75
N VAL A 3 13.03 -9.02 30.70
CA VAL A 3 12.50 -9.27 29.35
C VAL A 3 13.11 -10.51 28.71
N ASP A 4 14.39 -10.80 28.97
CA ASP A 4 15.09 -11.97 28.43
C ASP A 4 14.53 -13.26 29.03
N TYR A 5 14.36 -13.30 30.36
CA TYR A 5 13.76 -14.43 31.06
C TYR A 5 12.33 -14.71 30.56
N SER A 6 11.53 -13.65 30.42
CA SER A 6 10.12 -13.77 30.00
C SER A 6 10.00 -14.23 28.54
N THR A 7 10.89 -13.75 27.68
CA THR A 7 10.95 -14.14 26.25
C THR A 7 11.36 -15.59 26.11
N ASN A 8 12.42 -16.02 26.80
CA ASN A 8 12.89 -17.40 26.73
C ASN A 8 11.84 -18.39 27.25
N LYS A 9 11.13 -18.06 28.34
CA LYS A 9 10.04 -18.89 28.86
C LYS A 9 8.86 -19.04 27.90
N TYR A 10 8.53 -18.00 27.16
CA TYR A 10 7.51 -18.06 26.12
C TYR A 10 7.93 -19.01 24.99
N LEU A 11 9.18 -18.88 24.53
CA LEU A 11 9.72 -19.70 23.43
C LEU A 11 9.81 -21.18 23.82
N ASP A 12 10.27 -21.49 25.03
CA ASP A 12 10.33 -22.86 25.54
C ASP A 12 8.97 -23.56 25.44
N GLN A 13 7.90 -22.86 25.83
CA GLN A 13 6.56 -23.42 25.80
C GLN A 13 5.97 -23.47 24.38
N ALA A 14 6.27 -22.48 23.54
CA ALA A 14 5.85 -22.47 22.13
C ALA A 14 6.45 -23.65 21.35
N ILE A 15 7.74 -23.93 21.52
CA ILE A 15 8.41 -25.05 20.84
C ILE A 15 7.80 -26.39 21.25
N VAL A 16 7.49 -26.56 22.53
CA VAL A 16 6.83 -27.78 23.03
C VAL A 16 5.41 -27.92 22.48
N ASN A 17 4.65 -26.83 22.44
CA ASN A 17 3.27 -26.85 21.97
C ASN A 17 3.18 -27.10 20.45
N ASP A 18 4.09 -26.53 19.66
CA ASP A 18 4.16 -26.73 18.20
C ASP A 18 4.44 -28.20 17.87
N ARG A 19 5.39 -28.79 18.60
CA ARG A 19 5.74 -30.22 18.45
C ARG A 19 4.59 -31.15 18.83
N ASN A 20 3.82 -30.80 19.85
CA ASN A 20 2.69 -31.60 20.32
C ASN A 20 1.42 -31.41 19.49
N PHE A 21 1.28 -30.26 18.82
CA PHE A 21 0.11 -29.89 18.03
C PHE A 21 0.51 -29.29 16.67
N PRO A 22 1.06 -30.10 15.75
CA PRO A 22 1.58 -29.61 14.46
C PRO A 22 0.50 -29.05 13.52
N GLY A 23 -0.78 -29.23 13.85
CA GLY A 23 -1.92 -28.66 13.11
C GLY A 23 -2.35 -27.28 13.61
N TYR A 24 -1.72 -26.73 14.65
CA TYR A 24 -2.06 -25.40 15.13
C TYR A 24 -1.62 -24.30 14.17
N THR A 25 -2.49 -23.33 13.95
CA THR A 25 -2.10 -22.07 13.32
C THR A 25 -1.14 -21.31 14.25
N ALA A 26 -0.38 -20.36 13.70
CA ALA A 26 0.50 -19.51 14.52
C ALA A 26 -0.25 -18.78 15.65
N GLY A 27 -1.52 -18.43 15.42
CA GLY A 27 -2.41 -17.83 16.43
C GLY A 27 -2.76 -18.81 17.55
N GLN A 28 -3.13 -20.04 17.20
CA GLN A 28 -3.45 -21.10 18.17
C GLN A 28 -2.23 -21.50 19.01
N LEU A 29 -1.05 -21.54 18.39
CA LEU A 29 0.20 -21.80 19.09
C LEU A 29 0.51 -20.68 20.09
N ALA A 30 0.46 -19.42 19.68
CA ALA A 30 0.69 -18.28 20.56
C ALA A 30 -0.31 -18.24 21.74
N GLN A 31 -1.57 -18.57 21.45
CA GLN A 31 -2.65 -18.67 22.42
C GLN A 31 -2.41 -19.76 23.46
N SER A 32 -1.87 -20.90 23.05
CA SER A 32 -1.57 -22.04 23.93
C SER A 32 -0.49 -21.72 24.99
N VAL A 33 0.39 -20.76 24.71
CA VAL A 33 1.44 -20.32 25.63
C VAL A 33 0.93 -19.24 26.60
N GLN A 34 0.20 -18.25 26.09
CA GLN A 34 -0.26 -17.14 26.91
C GLN A 34 -1.52 -17.46 27.70
N ARG A 35 -2.23 -18.55 27.38
CA ARG A 35 -3.55 -18.92 27.94
C ARG A 35 -4.43 -17.67 28.08
N SER A 36 -4.58 -16.92 26.99
CA SER A 36 -5.49 -15.78 27.00
C SER A 36 -6.92 -16.29 27.23
N GLU A 37 -7.72 -15.53 27.97
CA GLU A 37 -9.11 -15.86 28.29
C GLU A 37 -10.02 -15.89 27.04
N PHE A 38 -9.48 -15.53 25.86
CA PHE A 38 -10.22 -15.45 24.61
C PHE A 38 -9.44 -16.11 23.46
N PRO A 39 -9.56 -17.43 23.29
CA PRO A 39 -8.86 -18.21 22.27
C PRO A 39 -9.06 -17.73 20.84
N ASP A 40 -10.28 -17.28 20.52
CA ASP A 40 -10.68 -17.00 19.14
C ASP A 40 -10.33 -15.57 18.67
N ARG A 41 -9.86 -14.70 19.56
CA ARG A 41 -9.59 -13.29 19.21
C ARG A 41 -8.51 -13.14 18.15
N TYR A 42 -7.49 -14.01 18.17
CA TYR A 42 -6.41 -13.96 17.17
C TYR A 42 -6.93 -14.32 15.78
N ASP A 43 -7.71 -15.40 15.65
CA ASP A 43 -8.28 -15.83 14.37
C ASP A 43 -9.33 -14.84 13.85
N GLN A 44 -10.16 -14.28 14.74
CA GLN A 44 -11.12 -13.21 14.41
C GLN A 44 -10.38 -11.94 13.93
N ALA A 45 -9.31 -11.55 14.62
CA ALA A 45 -8.50 -10.40 14.27
C ALA A 45 -7.68 -10.61 12.99
N GLU A 46 -7.29 -11.85 12.66
CA GLU A 46 -6.54 -12.16 11.44
C GLU A 46 -7.31 -11.71 10.19
N SER A 47 -8.60 -12.02 10.12
CA SER A 47 -9.46 -11.58 9.01
C SER A 47 -9.52 -10.06 8.88
N THR A 48 -9.63 -9.37 10.03
CA THR A 48 -9.67 -7.91 10.10
C THR A 48 -8.33 -7.30 9.71
N ALA A 49 -7.22 -7.88 10.17
CA ALA A 49 -5.87 -7.44 9.84
C ALA A 49 -5.58 -7.62 8.33
N ARG A 50 -5.98 -8.77 7.75
CA ARG A 50 -5.89 -8.99 6.29
C ARG A 50 -6.74 -7.99 5.51
N ALA A 51 -7.96 -7.70 5.98
CA ALA A 51 -8.82 -6.70 5.36
C ALA A 51 -8.20 -5.29 5.41
N LEU A 52 -7.63 -4.90 6.54
CA LEU A 52 -6.95 -3.61 6.70
C LEU A 52 -5.67 -3.52 5.85
N ILE A 53 -4.89 -4.61 5.73
CA ILE A 53 -3.74 -4.67 4.83
C ILE A 53 -4.19 -4.55 3.37
N ALA A 54 -5.26 -5.24 2.98
CA ALA A 54 -5.82 -5.15 1.62
C ALA A 54 -6.36 -3.73 1.33
N GLN A 55 -7.03 -3.09 2.29
CA GLN A 55 -7.46 -1.70 2.18
C GLN A 55 -6.27 -0.74 2.10
N ALA A 56 -5.22 -0.97 2.89
CA ALA A 56 -3.99 -0.20 2.82
C ALA A 56 -3.29 -0.39 1.46
N GLN A 57 -3.20 -1.62 0.95
CA GLN A 57 -2.68 -1.92 -0.38
C GLN A 57 -3.53 -1.27 -1.49
N ALA A 58 -4.85 -1.20 -1.33
CA ALA A 58 -5.72 -0.50 -2.26
C ALA A 58 -5.62 1.03 -2.15
N SER A 59 -5.25 1.58 -0.99
CA SER A 59 -5.03 3.02 -0.84
C SER A 59 -3.63 3.46 -1.26
N VAL A 60 -2.61 2.58 -1.13
CA VAL A 60 -1.26 2.83 -1.67
C VAL A 60 -1.09 2.39 -3.12
N GLY A 61 -1.94 1.48 -3.60
CA GLY A 61 -1.96 0.91 -4.96
C GLY A 61 -3.24 1.23 -5.74
N GLY A 62 -4.01 2.22 -5.26
CA GLY A 62 -5.25 2.72 -5.86
C GLY A 62 -4.99 3.56 -7.11
N GLY A 63 -4.35 2.93 -8.07
CA GLY A 63 -3.96 3.48 -9.34
C GLY A 63 -3.06 2.47 -10.02
N ASN A 64 -3.66 1.40 -10.57
CA ASN A 64 -3.38 0.91 -11.92
C ASN A 64 -3.71 -0.59 -12.10
N THR A 65 -4.94 -0.90 -12.51
CA THR A 65 -5.16 -2.04 -13.42
C THR A 65 -5.15 -1.50 -14.85
N GLY A 66 -3.96 -1.34 -15.43
CA GLY A 66 -3.80 -0.80 -16.78
C GLY A 66 -2.39 -0.32 -17.13
N GLY A 67 -1.43 -1.24 -17.25
CA GLY A 67 -0.17 -1.00 -17.97
C GLY A 67 0.91 -0.30 -17.14
N GLY A 68 2.02 -1.01 -16.89
CA GLY A 68 3.26 -0.40 -16.42
C GLY A 68 3.89 0.43 -17.53
N GLY A 69 3.36 1.64 -17.72
CA GLY A 69 3.85 2.67 -18.65
C GLY A 69 4.28 3.93 -17.90
N GLN A 70 4.69 4.95 -18.64
CA GLN A 70 5.32 6.21 -18.18
C GLN A 70 4.48 7.00 -17.13
N CYS A 71 3.24 6.60 -16.89
CA CYS A 71 2.26 7.25 -16.04
C CYS A 71 2.15 6.70 -14.60
N SER A 72 2.88 5.63 -14.27
CA SER A 72 2.84 5.04 -12.93
C SER A 72 3.27 6.06 -11.86
N GLY A 73 2.37 6.35 -10.91
CA GLY A 73 2.61 7.27 -9.79
C GLY A 73 2.56 8.76 -10.16
N VAL A 74 2.16 9.13 -11.38
CA VAL A 74 1.98 10.53 -11.79
C VAL A 74 0.51 10.94 -11.57
N PRO A 75 0.24 12.04 -10.86
CA PRO A 75 -1.14 12.48 -10.59
C PRO A 75 -1.86 12.91 -11.87
N ALA A 76 -3.18 12.74 -11.90
CA ALA A 76 -4.02 13.29 -12.96
C ALA A 76 -3.96 14.82 -13.00
N TYR A 77 -4.17 15.40 -14.18
CA TYR A 77 -4.25 16.85 -14.37
C TYR A 77 -5.36 17.48 -13.51
N GLY A 78 -5.02 18.55 -12.79
CA GLY A 78 -5.94 19.37 -12.02
C GLY A 78 -6.04 20.78 -12.60
N SER A 79 -7.26 21.24 -12.90
CA SER A 79 -7.47 22.57 -13.52
C SER A 79 -7.01 23.73 -12.64
N ALA A 80 -7.23 23.65 -11.33
CA ALA A 80 -6.78 24.68 -10.37
C ALA A 80 -5.31 24.53 -9.95
N THR A 81 -4.64 23.46 -10.38
CA THR A 81 -3.25 23.17 -10.01
C THR A 81 -2.31 24.01 -10.85
N VAL A 82 -1.36 24.67 -10.18
CA VAL A 82 -0.24 25.34 -10.84
C VAL A 82 0.80 24.31 -11.23
N TYR A 83 1.17 24.29 -12.51
CA TYR A 83 2.25 23.49 -13.05
C TYR A 83 3.39 24.40 -13.50
N THR A 84 4.60 24.13 -13.05
CA THR A 84 5.84 24.82 -13.37
C THR A 84 6.72 23.93 -14.26
N GLY A 85 7.78 24.50 -14.84
CA GLY A 85 8.66 23.77 -15.76
C GLY A 85 9.20 22.47 -15.17
N GLY A 86 8.99 21.36 -15.87
CA GLY A 86 9.38 20.01 -15.48
C GLY A 86 8.31 19.23 -14.68
N GLN A 87 7.21 19.86 -14.27
CA GLN A 87 6.13 19.14 -13.58
C GLN A 87 5.34 18.25 -14.54
N ARG A 88 4.90 17.08 -14.05
CA ARG A 88 4.23 16.04 -14.83
C ARG A 88 2.82 15.78 -14.35
N CYS A 89 1.91 15.49 -15.28
CA CYS A 89 0.55 15.04 -14.98
C CYS A 89 0.05 14.07 -16.04
N THR A 90 -1.00 13.31 -15.72
CA THR A 90 -1.67 12.41 -16.67
C THR A 90 -2.99 13.03 -17.14
N TYR A 91 -3.24 13.01 -18.45
CA TYR A 91 -4.50 13.51 -19.03
C TYR A 91 -4.81 12.77 -20.33
N GLY A 92 -6.05 12.32 -20.49
CA GLY A 92 -6.49 11.63 -21.71
C GLY A 92 -5.76 10.32 -22.02
N GLY A 93 -5.22 9.63 -21.00
CA GLY A 93 -4.40 8.42 -21.20
C GLY A 93 -2.97 8.69 -21.68
N HIS A 94 -2.48 9.93 -21.56
CA HIS A 94 -1.11 10.32 -21.90
C HIS A 94 -0.40 10.97 -20.71
N LEU A 95 0.93 10.86 -20.68
CA LEU A 95 1.81 11.60 -19.77
C LEU A 95 2.15 12.95 -20.38
N TRP A 96 1.99 14.02 -19.62
CA TRP A 96 2.30 15.38 -20.04
C TRP A 96 3.31 16.04 -19.11
N THR A 97 4.27 16.76 -19.69
CA THR A 97 5.23 17.60 -18.95
C THR A 97 4.99 19.07 -19.26
N ALA A 98 4.84 19.89 -18.22
CA ALA A 98 4.78 21.35 -18.35
C ALA A 98 6.18 21.89 -18.65
N LYS A 99 6.33 22.69 -19.70
CA LYS A 99 7.61 23.29 -20.10
C LYS A 99 7.92 24.56 -19.31
N TRP A 100 6.87 25.27 -18.89
CA TRP A 100 6.93 26.49 -18.08
C TRP A 100 5.66 26.61 -17.23
N TRP A 101 5.49 27.74 -16.55
CA TRP A 101 4.33 27.99 -15.69
C TRP A 101 3.01 27.94 -16.46
N THR A 102 2.04 27.16 -15.99
CA THR A 102 0.66 27.14 -16.48
C THR A 102 -0.32 26.79 -15.35
N GLN A 103 -1.54 27.31 -15.46
CA GLN A 103 -2.68 27.04 -14.59
C GLN A 103 -3.95 27.14 -15.43
N TYR A 104 -4.96 26.32 -15.14
CA TYR A 104 -6.24 26.29 -15.86
C TYR A 104 -6.19 25.92 -17.36
N GLU A 105 -5.03 25.52 -17.88
CA GLU A 105 -4.87 25.06 -19.27
C GLU A 105 -4.74 23.53 -19.31
N THR A 106 -5.66 22.87 -20.01
CA THR A 106 -5.65 21.41 -20.17
C THR A 106 -4.51 20.95 -21.10
N PRO A 107 -3.82 19.84 -20.76
CA PRO A 107 -2.77 19.29 -21.61
C PRO A 107 -3.29 18.92 -23.01
N SER A 108 -2.62 19.45 -24.03
CA SER A 108 -2.95 19.21 -25.43
C SER A 108 -1.76 19.49 -26.34
N THR A 109 -1.69 18.82 -27.49
CA THR A 109 -0.67 19.06 -28.53
C THR A 109 -0.98 20.27 -29.41
N GLY A 110 -2.23 20.76 -29.39
CA GLY A 110 -2.69 21.91 -30.19
C GLY A 110 -2.91 23.20 -29.40
N GLY A 111 -2.60 23.23 -28.10
CA GLY A 111 -2.77 24.39 -27.23
C GLY A 111 -1.63 25.42 -27.35
N SER A 112 -1.33 26.12 -26.25
CA SER A 112 -0.30 27.18 -26.22
C SER A 112 1.14 26.67 -26.30
N GLY A 113 1.33 25.36 -26.50
CA GLY A 113 2.64 24.70 -26.52
C GLY A 113 3.29 24.52 -25.15
N VAL A 114 2.56 24.78 -24.04
CA VAL A 114 3.07 24.63 -22.67
C VAL A 114 3.29 23.17 -22.31
N TRP A 115 2.45 22.30 -22.86
CA TRP A 115 2.44 20.88 -22.57
C TRP A 115 3.23 20.10 -23.62
N GLN A 116 4.17 19.30 -23.16
CA GLN A 116 4.85 18.31 -23.97
C GLN A 116 4.21 16.94 -23.73
N ASP A 117 3.74 16.29 -24.79
CA ASP A 117 3.31 14.90 -24.74
C ASP A 117 4.54 13.99 -24.62
N ASN A 118 4.58 13.18 -23.57
CA ASN A 118 5.62 12.20 -23.32
C ASN A 118 5.24 10.81 -23.82
N GLY A 119 4.02 10.63 -24.35
CA GLY A 119 3.50 9.37 -24.85
C GLY A 119 2.32 8.84 -24.02
N ALA A 120 1.77 7.74 -24.51
CA ALA A 120 0.65 7.06 -23.86
C ALA A 120 1.06 6.48 -22.49
N CYS A 121 0.11 6.55 -21.57
CA CYS A 121 -0.06 5.57 -20.51
C CYS A 121 -0.60 4.28 -21.17
#